data_AF-A0A7X1HEE3-F1
#
_entry.id   AF-A0A7X1HEE3-F1
#
_cell.length_a   1.000
_cell.length_b   1.000
_cell.length_c   1.000
_cell.angle_alpha   90.00
_cell.angle_beta   90.00
_cell.angle_gamma   90.00
#
_symmetry.space_group_name_H-M   'P 1'
#
loop_
_entity.id
_entity.type
_entity.pdbx_description
1 polymer ?
#
loop_
_entity_poly.entity_id
_entity_poly.type
_entity_poly.pdbx_seq_one_letter_code
_entity_poly.pdbx_strand_id
1 'polypeptide(L)'
;MFKELVQAHLAKRLEQYRAVLIKEIEAHGISAIESLTDGQLEFIVPASYRFFEQVRLGEYQHNLKTLARFIASGLSSDPFLDTGDVGRLCRKLEYLSAFELKVLAACLGFAERLKKNEGSGTPEGLISGKGLAGNFPETLADEELKIRGALAVLSGRGLLFPSGAVRLGKSQETYFLTPYAISLRGIIDAAEVVDANQS
;
A
#
# COMPACT_ATOMS: atom_id res chain seq x y z
N MET A 1 19.27 -19.65 25.98
CA MET A 1 19.78 -19.76 24.60
C MET A 1 18.73 -19.45 23.52
N PHE A 2 17.72 -20.30 23.23
CA PHE A 2 16.75 -20.01 22.14
C PHE A 2 15.97 -18.71 22.34
N LYS A 3 15.48 -18.45 23.56
CA LYS A 3 14.79 -17.20 23.92
C LYS A 3 15.65 -15.95 23.68
N GLU A 4 16.93 -16.01 24.04
CA GLU A 4 17.88 -14.89 23.88
C GLU A 4 18.16 -14.63 22.39
N LEU A 5 18.28 -15.68 21.58
CA LEU A 5 18.43 -15.56 20.12
C LEU A 5 17.21 -14.91 19.47
N VAL A 6 16.00 -15.33 19.86
CA VAL A 6 14.74 -14.73 19.37
C VAL A 6 14.65 -13.26 19.78
N GLN A 7 14.99 -12.93 21.03
CA GLN A 7 14.97 -11.55 21.52
C GLN A 7 16.01 -10.68 20.80
N ALA A 8 17.23 -11.16 20.57
CA ALA A 8 18.25 -10.46 19.82
C ALA A 8 17.83 -10.22 18.37
N HIS A 9 17.20 -11.21 17.72
CA HIS A 9 16.66 -11.07 16.38
C HIS A 9 15.54 -10.02 16.31
N LEU A 10 14.59 -10.05 17.25
CA LEU A 10 13.51 -9.06 17.32
C LEU A 10 14.04 -7.65 17.57
N ALA A 11 15.01 -7.49 18.47
CA ALA A 11 15.65 -6.19 18.73
C ALA A 11 16.31 -5.65 17.46
N LYS A 12 17.05 -6.51 16.72
CA LYS A 12 17.66 -6.14 15.45
C LYS A 12 16.61 -5.73 14.40
N ARG A 13 15.50 -6.46 14.26
CA ARG A 13 14.42 -6.09 13.34
C ARG A 13 13.77 -4.76 13.74
N LEU A 14 13.47 -4.56 15.02
CA LEU A 14 12.89 -3.30 15.50
C LEU A 14 13.79 -2.11 15.18
N GLU A 15 15.10 -2.25 15.38
CA GLU A 15 16.08 -1.23 15.06
C GLU A 15 16.13 -0.91 13.55
N GLN A 16 16.16 -1.94 12.71
CA GLN A 16 16.13 -1.78 11.25
C GLN A 16 14.87 -1.03 10.78
N TYR A 17 13.69 -1.41 11.28
CA TYR A 17 12.44 -0.76 10.86
C TYR A 17 12.20 0.58 11.54
N ARG A 18 12.82 0.85 12.70
CA ARG A 18 12.90 2.20 13.25
C ARG A 18 13.62 3.13 12.28
N ALA A 19 14.76 2.71 11.75
CA ALA A 19 15.50 3.50 10.76
C ALA A 19 14.68 3.73 9.46
N VAL A 20 13.90 2.73 9.02
CA VAL A 20 12.98 2.89 7.88
C VAL A 20 11.91 3.95 8.17
N LEU A 21 11.26 3.88 9.34
CA LEU A 21 10.22 4.85 9.70
C LEU A 21 10.79 6.28 9.78
N ILE A 22 11.95 6.45 10.45
CA ILE A 22 12.62 7.75 10.56
C ILE A 22 12.97 8.30 9.18
N LYS A 23 13.58 7.48 8.31
CA LYS A 23 13.95 7.89 6.96
C LYS A 23 12.75 8.40 6.15
N GLU A 24 11.60 7.72 6.24
CA GLU A 24 10.39 8.14 5.54
C GLU A 24 9.80 9.44 6.13
N ILE A 25 9.85 9.62 7.45
CA ILE A 25 9.46 10.86 8.13
C ILE A 25 10.34 12.04 7.69
N GLU A 26 11.66 11.83 7.65
CA GLU A 26 12.64 12.83 7.18
C GLU A 26 12.41 13.19 5.71
N ALA A 27 12.10 12.21 4.86
CA ALA A 27 11.77 12.43 3.44
C ALA A 27 10.52 13.31 3.25
N HIS A 28 9.64 13.39 4.26
CA HIS A 28 8.46 14.26 4.27
C HIS A 28 8.70 15.60 4.99
N GLY A 29 9.97 15.96 5.22
CA GLY A 29 10.40 17.29 5.69
C GLY A 29 10.56 17.43 7.20
N ILE A 30 10.39 16.35 7.97
CA ILE A 30 10.48 16.37 9.43
C ILE A 30 11.85 15.82 9.85
N SER A 31 12.78 16.73 10.11
CA SER A 31 14.17 16.39 10.42
C SER A 31 14.46 16.19 11.91
N ALA A 32 13.59 16.69 12.79
CA ALA A 32 13.75 16.54 14.23
C ALA A 32 12.43 16.13 14.90
N ILE A 33 12.48 15.06 15.70
CA ILE A 33 11.32 14.63 16.52
C ILE A 33 10.95 15.72 17.55
N GLU A 34 11.95 16.48 18.01
CA GLU A 34 11.79 17.57 18.99
C GLU A 34 11.04 18.79 18.40
N SER A 35 10.97 18.91 17.07
CA SER A 35 10.22 19.98 16.40
C SER A 35 8.78 19.61 16.07
N LEU A 36 8.31 18.42 16.50
CA LEU A 36 6.93 18.02 16.29
C LEU A 36 5.98 18.88 17.12
N THR A 37 4.90 19.33 16.50
CA THR A 37 3.80 19.99 17.20
C THR A 37 3.02 18.99 18.08
N ASP A 38 2.25 19.49 19.05
CA ASP A 38 1.43 18.63 19.90
C ASP A 38 0.49 17.72 19.10
N GLY A 39 -0.15 18.24 18.04
CA GLY A 39 -0.99 17.43 17.16
C GLY A 39 -0.23 16.34 16.39
N GLN A 40 1.01 16.62 15.99
CA GLN A 40 1.88 15.61 15.37
C GLN A 40 2.32 14.55 16.38
N LEU A 41 2.59 14.94 17.63
CA LEU A 41 2.92 14.02 18.72
C LEU A 41 1.73 13.10 19.04
N GLU A 42 0.53 13.67 19.14
CA GLU A 42 -0.72 12.93 19.37
C GLU A 42 -0.99 11.89 18.27
N PHE A 43 -0.59 12.17 17.03
CA PHE A 43 -0.69 11.21 15.93
C PHE A 43 0.44 10.16 15.93
N ILE A 44 1.71 10.59 16.00
CA ILE A 44 2.86 9.71 15.74
C ILE A 44 3.09 8.68 16.84
N VAL A 45 2.79 9.02 18.10
CA VAL A 45 2.99 8.09 19.23
C VAL A 45 2.13 6.82 19.06
N PRO A 46 0.80 6.91 18.89
CA PRO A 46 -0.01 5.72 18.63
C PRO A 46 0.25 5.09 17.26
N ALA A 47 0.56 5.88 16.22
CA ALA A 47 0.86 5.34 14.88
C ALA A 47 2.13 4.48 14.88
N SER A 48 3.20 4.97 15.51
CA SER A 48 4.47 4.24 15.65
C SER A 48 4.32 2.97 16.49
N TYR A 49 3.51 3.00 17.55
CA TYR A 49 3.17 1.78 18.29
C TYR A 49 2.55 0.72 17.37
N ARG A 50 1.54 1.10 16.56
CA ARG A 50 0.90 0.18 15.60
C ARG A 50 1.88 -0.35 14.55
N PHE A 51 2.78 0.50 14.06
CA PHE A 51 3.84 0.09 13.14
C PHE A 51 4.76 -0.98 13.75
N PHE A 52 5.26 -0.77 14.97
CA PHE A 52 6.15 -1.73 15.63
C PHE A 52 5.43 -3.02 16.03
N GLU A 53 4.12 -2.99 16.28
CA GLU A 53 3.34 -4.22 16.41
C GLU A 53 3.35 -5.05 15.12
N GLN A 54 3.26 -4.43 13.93
CA GLN A 54 3.40 -5.16 12.66
C GLN A 54 4.79 -5.78 12.50
N VAL A 55 5.84 -5.06 12.92
CA VAL A 55 7.22 -5.58 12.92
C VAL A 55 7.34 -6.82 13.82
N ARG A 56 6.74 -6.78 15.02
CA ARG A 56 6.73 -7.91 15.98
C ARG A 56 5.95 -9.12 15.44
N LEU A 57 4.85 -8.88 14.73
CA LEU A 57 4.06 -9.92 14.07
C LEU A 57 4.77 -10.53 12.84
N GLY A 58 5.90 -9.96 12.42
CA GLY A 58 6.70 -10.49 11.34
C GLY A 58 6.19 -10.13 9.95
N GLU A 59 5.45 -9.02 9.82
CA GLU A 59 4.91 -8.53 8.55
C GLU A 59 6.02 -8.34 7.48
N TYR A 60 5.62 -8.41 6.21
CA TYR A 60 6.53 -8.29 5.07
C TYR A 60 7.14 -6.89 4.97
N GLN A 61 8.39 -6.84 4.49
CA GLN A 61 9.15 -5.59 4.42
C GLN A 61 8.49 -4.53 3.52
N HIS A 62 7.94 -4.91 2.37
CA HIS A 62 7.27 -3.96 1.48
C HIS A 62 6.01 -3.36 2.12
N ASN A 63 5.26 -4.15 2.89
CA ASN A 63 4.09 -3.67 3.63
C ASN A 63 4.51 -2.68 4.73
N LEU A 64 5.58 -2.98 5.46
CA LEU A 64 6.14 -2.08 6.47
C LEU A 64 6.63 -0.75 5.85
N LYS A 65 7.28 -0.78 4.68
CA LYS A 65 7.66 0.44 3.96
C LYS A 65 6.44 1.28 3.55
N THR A 66 5.40 0.65 3.00
CA THR A 66 4.15 1.35 2.66
C THR A 66 3.50 1.97 3.90
N LEU A 67 3.49 1.27 5.03
CA LEU A 67 2.96 1.78 6.28
C LEU A 67 3.79 2.96 6.82
N ALA A 68 5.12 2.90 6.73
CA ALA A 68 6.01 3.99 7.13
C ALA A 68 5.73 5.26 6.31
N ARG A 69 5.57 5.14 4.98
CA ARG A 69 5.17 6.25 4.10
C ARG A 69 3.82 6.82 4.45
N PHE A 70 2.85 5.96 4.75
CA PHE A 70 1.53 6.40 5.15
C PHE A 70 1.57 7.22 6.43
N ILE A 71 2.34 6.78 7.42
CA ILE A 71 2.53 7.52 8.67
C ILE A 71 3.26 8.85 8.41
N ALA A 72 4.32 8.84 7.61
CA ALA A 72 5.05 10.06 7.25
C ALA A 72 4.17 11.08 6.51
N SER A 73 3.36 10.63 5.55
CA SER A 73 2.38 11.48 4.85
C SER A 73 1.33 12.04 5.81
N GLY A 74 0.90 11.27 6.81
CA GLY A 74 -0.08 11.72 7.81
C GLY A 74 0.48 12.75 8.79
N LEU A 75 1.79 12.75 9.00
CA LEU A 75 2.48 13.74 9.82
C LEU A 75 2.61 15.11 9.14
N SER A 76 2.67 15.12 7.81
CA SER A 76 2.79 16.34 7.00
C SER A 76 1.45 16.81 6.42
N SER A 77 0.34 16.12 6.70
CA SER A 77 -0.99 16.48 6.22
C SER A 77 -1.68 17.49 7.14
N ASP A 78 -2.47 18.39 6.56
CA ASP A 78 -3.39 19.27 7.28
C ASP A 78 -4.80 19.11 6.68
N PRO A 79 -5.79 18.57 7.42
CA PRO A 79 -5.67 18.05 8.78
C PRO A 79 -4.82 16.76 8.89
N PHE A 80 -4.35 16.44 10.09
CA PHE A 80 -3.67 15.17 10.36
C PHE A 80 -4.60 13.97 10.10
N LEU A 81 -4.01 12.86 9.67
CA LEU A 81 -4.74 11.60 9.51
C LEU A 81 -5.22 11.07 10.88
N ASP A 82 -6.36 10.37 10.89
CA ASP A 82 -6.82 9.67 12.08
C ASP A 82 -5.88 8.49 12.36
N THR A 83 -5.47 8.32 13.61
CA THR A 83 -4.70 7.14 14.06
C THR A 83 -5.43 5.83 13.75
N GLY A 84 -6.76 5.87 13.68
CA GLY A 84 -7.60 4.78 13.21
C GLY A 84 -7.31 4.37 11.76
N ASP A 85 -6.89 5.29 10.89
CA ASP A 85 -6.53 4.98 9.50
C ASP A 85 -5.26 4.15 9.41
N VAL A 86 -4.30 4.36 10.31
CA VAL A 86 -3.09 3.52 10.41
C VAL A 86 -3.49 2.08 10.73
N GLY A 87 -4.38 1.88 11.70
CA GLY A 87 -4.90 0.55 12.05
C GLY A 87 -5.69 -0.10 10.90
N ARG A 88 -6.49 0.68 10.17
CA ARG A 88 -7.19 0.22 8.97
C ARG A 88 -6.21 -0.20 7.87
N LEU A 89 -5.12 0.54 7.69
CA LEU A 89 -4.10 0.22 6.69
C LEU A 89 -3.36 -1.06 7.06
N CYS A 90 -2.93 -1.21 8.31
CA CYS A 90 -2.27 -2.44 8.79
C CYS A 90 -3.08 -3.68 8.42
N ARG A 91 -4.39 -3.70 8.71
CA ARG A 91 -5.27 -4.83 8.38
C ARG A 91 -5.39 -5.08 6.87
N LYS A 92 -5.36 -4.02 6.06
CA LYS A 92 -5.43 -4.13 4.60
C LYS A 92 -4.11 -4.59 3.99
N LEU A 93 -2.99 -4.30 4.63
CA LEU A 93 -1.66 -4.74 4.21
C LEU A 93 -1.27 -6.10 4.78
N GLU A 94 -1.95 -6.59 5.82
CA GLU A 94 -1.61 -7.82 6.55
C GLU A 94 -1.35 -9.00 5.61
N TYR A 95 -0.11 -9.51 5.55
CA TYR A 95 0.31 -10.58 4.63
C TYR A 95 0.01 -10.32 3.14
N LEU A 96 -0.14 -9.06 2.70
CA LEU A 96 -0.27 -8.74 1.27
C LEU A 96 1.07 -9.05 0.60
N SER A 97 1.07 -9.85 -0.45
CA SER A 97 2.27 -10.16 -1.21
C SER A 97 2.79 -8.94 -2.00
N ALA A 98 4.07 -8.99 -2.36
CA ALA A 98 4.68 -8.00 -3.23
C ALA A 98 3.93 -7.88 -4.58
N PHE A 99 3.48 -9.01 -5.14
CA PHE A 99 2.73 -9.00 -6.39
C PHE A 99 1.37 -8.31 -6.27
N GLU A 100 0.62 -8.56 -5.20
CA GLU A 100 -0.66 -7.88 -4.96
C GLU A 100 -0.48 -6.37 -4.75
N LEU A 101 0.60 -5.95 -4.09
CA LEU A 101 0.93 -4.54 -3.95
C LEU A 101 1.30 -3.90 -5.29
N LYS A 102 2.02 -4.61 -6.17
CA LYS A 102 2.28 -4.17 -7.57
C LYS A 102 0.99 -4.02 -8.37
N VAL A 103 0.06 -4.98 -8.24
CA VAL A 103 -1.24 -4.90 -8.91
C VAL A 103 -2.03 -3.70 -8.41
N LEU A 104 -2.02 -3.43 -7.09
CA LEU A 104 -2.66 -2.22 -6.54
C LEU A 104 -2.04 -0.93 -7.08
N ALA A 105 -0.71 -0.86 -7.16
CA ALA A 105 0.00 0.28 -7.75
C ALA A 105 -0.38 0.47 -9.24
N ALA A 106 -0.46 -0.62 -9.99
CA ALA A 106 -0.91 -0.61 -11.39
C ALA A 106 -2.37 -0.14 -11.52
N CYS A 107 -3.27 -0.56 -10.62
CA CYS A 107 -4.65 -0.07 -10.57
C CYS A 107 -4.70 1.46 -10.38
N LEU A 108 -3.90 1.99 -9.46
CA LEU A 108 -3.81 3.44 -9.20
C LEU A 108 -3.29 4.20 -10.43
N GLY A 109 -2.19 3.72 -11.02
CA GLY A 109 -1.64 4.30 -12.25
C GLY A 109 -2.58 4.20 -13.45
N PHE A 110 -3.34 3.11 -13.57
CA PHE A 110 -4.33 2.94 -14.62
C PHE A 110 -5.44 3.98 -14.50
N ALA A 111 -5.99 4.18 -13.31
CA ALA A 111 -7.01 5.17 -13.05
C ALA A 111 -6.54 6.61 -13.34
N GLU A 112 -5.25 6.91 -13.11
CA GLU A 112 -4.67 8.20 -13.48
C GLU A 112 -4.57 8.41 -14.99
N ARG A 113 -4.16 7.38 -15.73
CA ARG A 113 -4.11 7.44 -17.20
C ARG A 113 -5.50 7.66 -17.79
N LEU A 114 -6.53 7.02 -17.23
CA LEU A 114 -7.91 7.20 -17.68
C LEU A 114 -8.43 8.63 -17.46
N LYS A 115 -8.13 9.25 -16.30
CA LYS A 115 -8.50 10.66 -16.05
C LYS A 115 -7.83 11.64 -17.02
N LYS A 116 -6.63 11.34 -17.52
CA LYS A 116 -5.92 12.19 -18.49
C LYS A 116 -6.44 12.05 -19.93
N ASN A 117 -7.17 10.97 -20.22
CA ASN A 117 -7.66 10.61 -21.56
C ASN A 117 -9.17 10.84 -21.73
N GLU A 118 -9.78 11.78 -20.99
CA GLU A 118 -11.19 12.17 -21.14
C GLU A 118 -11.48 12.58 -22.59
N GLY A 119 -11.99 11.61 -23.37
CA GLY A 119 -12.15 11.67 -24.82
C GLY A 119 -12.41 10.30 -25.44
N SER A 120 -11.93 9.20 -24.84
CA SER A 120 -12.25 7.84 -25.30
C SER A 120 -13.41 7.23 -24.49
N GLY A 121 -14.56 7.00 -25.14
CA GLY A 121 -15.82 6.49 -24.56
C GLY A 121 -15.81 5.08 -23.95
N THR A 122 -14.72 4.64 -23.32
CA THR A 122 -14.70 3.50 -22.41
C THR A 122 -15.33 3.88 -21.06
N PRO A 123 -16.20 3.03 -20.48
CA PRO A 123 -16.84 3.33 -19.20
C PRO A 123 -15.78 3.59 -18.13
N GLU A 124 -15.86 4.79 -17.56
CA GLU A 124 -14.92 5.41 -16.63
C GLU A 124 -14.38 4.43 -15.58
N GLY A 125 -13.05 4.38 -15.42
CA GLY A 125 -12.40 3.80 -14.24
C GLY A 125 -12.49 2.28 -14.04
N LEU A 126 -12.98 1.51 -15.02
CA LEU A 126 -13.09 0.05 -14.90
C LEU A 126 -11.73 -0.65 -15.05
N ILE A 127 -11.28 -1.31 -13.99
CA ILE A 127 -10.05 -2.10 -13.94
C ILE A 127 -10.37 -3.57 -14.26
N SER A 128 -9.57 -4.21 -15.10
CA SER A 128 -9.66 -5.66 -15.37
C SER A 128 -8.26 -6.27 -15.47
N GLY A 129 -8.17 -7.59 -15.32
CA GLY A 129 -6.89 -8.31 -15.46
C GLY A 129 -6.23 -8.04 -16.81
N LYS A 130 -6.99 -8.20 -17.91
CA LYS A 130 -6.52 -7.88 -19.27
C LYS A 130 -6.18 -6.40 -19.45
N GLY A 131 -6.97 -5.49 -18.88
CA GLY A 131 -6.71 -4.05 -18.94
C GLY A 131 -5.37 -3.69 -18.29
N LEU A 132 -5.07 -4.26 -17.13
CA LEU A 132 -3.79 -4.05 -16.45
C LEU A 132 -2.62 -4.71 -17.19
N ALA A 133 -2.77 -5.96 -17.61
CA ALA A 133 -1.72 -6.68 -18.37
C ALA A 133 -1.30 -5.91 -19.63
N GLY A 134 -2.28 -5.38 -20.39
CA GLY A 134 -2.00 -4.60 -21.60
C GLY A 134 -1.40 -3.21 -21.35
N ASN A 135 -1.62 -2.60 -20.18
CA ASN A 135 -1.14 -1.24 -19.89
C ASN A 135 0.14 -1.19 -19.03
N PHE A 136 0.44 -2.28 -18.32
CA PHE A 136 1.59 -2.42 -17.43
C PHE A 136 2.33 -3.77 -17.66
N PRO A 137 2.69 -4.11 -18.90
CA PRO A 137 3.30 -5.41 -19.21
C PRO A 137 4.66 -5.59 -18.53
N GLU A 138 5.45 -4.52 -18.40
CA GLU A 138 6.76 -4.54 -17.72
C GLU A 138 6.65 -4.82 -16.21
N THR A 139 5.56 -4.40 -15.59
CA THR A 139 5.34 -4.56 -14.14
C THR A 139 4.69 -5.90 -13.79
N LEU A 140 3.81 -6.41 -14.66
CA LEU A 140 2.93 -7.56 -14.37
C LEU A 140 3.20 -8.80 -15.24
N ALA A 141 4.16 -8.74 -16.17
CA ALA A 141 4.69 -9.87 -16.94
C ALA A 141 3.63 -10.78 -17.62
N ASP A 142 2.54 -10.21 -18.14
CA ASP A 142 1.41 -10.91 -18.79
C ASP A 142 0.83 -12.09 -17.98
N GLU A 143 0.88 -12.01 -16.65
CA GLU A 143 0.39 -13.07 -15.77
C GLU A 143 -1.12 -12.94 -15.49
N GLU A 144 -1.96 -12.94 -16.53
CA GLU A 144 -3.38 -12.53 -16.41
C GLU A 144 -4.14 -13.27 -15.29
N LEU A 145 -3.93 -14.58 -15.13
CA LEU A 145 -4.56 -15.36 -14.06
C LEU A 145 -4.11 -14.92 -12.66
N LYS A 146 -2.82 -14.62 -12.48
CA LYS A 146 -2.30 -14.12 -11.20
C LYS A 146 -2.81 -12.70 -10.94
N ILE A 147 -2.87 -11.84 -11.96
CA ILE A 147 -3.46 -10.49 -11.83
C ILE A 147 -4.92 -10.59 -11.37
N ARG A 148 -5.72 -11.49 -11.96
CA ARG A 148 -7.10 -11.72 -11.52
C ARG A 148 -7.19 -12.17 -10.06
N GLY A 149 -6.33 -13.11 -9.65
CA GLY A 149 -6.24 -13.55 -8.25
C GLY A 149 -5.94 -12.38 -7.30
N ALA A 150 -4.95 -11.55 -7.66
CA ALA A 150 -4.59 -10.36 -6.89
C ALA A 150 -5.74 -9.34 -6.82
N LEU A 151 -6.46 -9.10 -7.92
CA LEU A 151 -7.63 -8.21 -7.93
C LEU A 151 -8.73 -8.71 -6.99
N ALA A 152 -8.99 -10.02 -6.95
CA ALA A 152 -9.95 -10.62 -6.02
C ALA A 152 -9.51 -10.43 -4.55
N VAL A 153 -8.22 -10.64 -4.24
CA VAL A 153 -7.67 -10.40 -2.89
C VAL A 153 -7.80 -8.93 -2.50
N LEU A 154 -7.39 -8.01 -3.37
CA LEU A 154 -7.52 -6.57 -3.13
C LEU A 154 -8.98 -6.15 -2.93
N SER A 155 -9.92 -6.78 -3.65
CA SER A 155 -11.35 -6.55 -3.45
C SER A 155 -11.83 -7.08 -2.10
N GLY A 156 -11.44 -8.30 -1.71
CA GLY A 156 -11.74 -8.86 -0.39
C GLY A 156 -11.22 -8.01 0.78
N ARG A 157 -10.15 -7.24 0.55
CA ARG A 157 -9.61 -6.27 1.53
C ARG A 157 -10.27 -4.90 1.47
N GLY A 158 -11.27 -4.70 0.62
CA GLY A 158 -11.97 -3.42 0.43
C GLY A 158 -11.07 -2.32 -0.15
N LEU A 159 -10.09 -2.69 -0.97
CA LEU A 159 -9.29 -1.77 -1.79
C LEU A 159 -9.90 -1.62 -3.19
N LEU A 160 -10.69 -2.61 -3.62
CA LEU A 160 -11.44 -2.59 -4.87
C LEU A 160 -12.91 -2.97 -4.67
N PHE A 161 -13.82 -2.32 -5.40
CA PHE A 161 -15.21 -2.74 -5.52
C PHE A 161 -15.42 -3.55 -6.80
N PRO A 162 -16.03 -4.76 -6.72
CA PRO A 162 -16.38 -5.50 -7.91
C PRO A 162 -17.54 -4.80 -8.63
N SER A 163 -17.43 -4.64 -9.94
CA SER A 163 -18.51 -4.14 -10.77
C SER A 163 -19.52 -5.26 -11.03
N GLY A 164 -20.67 -5.17 -10.35
CA GLY A 164 -21.81 -6.09 -10.50
C GLY A 164 -22.54 -6.01 -11.84
N ALA A 165 -22.06 -5.21 -12.79
CA ALA A 165 -22.65 -5.13 -14.13
C ALA A 165 -22.50 -6.48 -14.83
N VAL A 166 -23.61 -7.23 -14.91
CA VAL A 166 -23.75 -8.43 -15.73
C VAL A 166 -23.90 -7.95 -17.17
N ARG A 167 -22.81 -8.02 -17.94
CA ARG A 167 -22.84 -7.73 -19.37
C ARG A 167 -22.81 -9.05 -20.13
N LEU A 168 -23.73 -9.22 -21.09
CA LEU A 168 -23.67 -10.31 -22.06
C LEU A 168 -22.29 -10.31 -22.73
N GLY A 169 -21.56 -11.42 -22.68
CA GLY A 169 -20.21 -11.55 -23.22
C GLY A 169 -19.07 -11.04 -22.30
N LYS A 170 -19.34 -10.72 -21.03
CA LYS A 170 -18.29 -10.36 -20.06
C LYS A 170 -17.39 -11.57 -19.80
N SER A 171 -16.18 -11.55 -20.36
CA SER A 171 -15.20 -12.63 -20.21
C SER A 171 -14.37 -12.53 -18.92
N GLN A 172 -14.40 -11.37 -18.24
CA GLN A 172 -13.60 -11.10 -17.04
C GLN A 172 -14.34 -10.22 -16.04
N GLU A 173 -14.05 -10.41 -14.76
CA GLU A 173 -14.46 -9.49 -13.71
C GLU A 173 -13.79 -8.13 -13.87
N THR A 174 -14.51 -7.09 -13.46
CA THR A 174 -14.05 -5.71 -13.53
C THR A 174 -14.26 -5.03 -12.19
N TYR A 175 -13.38 -4.10 -11.83
CA TYR A 175 -13.34 -3.48 -10.51
C TYR A 175 -13.24 -1.96 -10.59
N PHE A 176 -13.56 -1.29 -9.49
CA PHE A 176 -13.29 0.13 -9.25
C PHE A 176 -12.39 0.28 -8.02
N LEU A 177 -11.57 1.33 -7.98
CA LEU A 177 -10.84 1.69 -6.75
C LEU A 177 -11.83 2.21 -5.70
N THR A 178 -11.64 1.80 -4.44
CA THR A 178 -12.33 2.45 -3.33
C THR A 178 -11.72 3.83 -3.06
N PRO A 179 -12.46 4.77 -2.42
CA PRO A 179 -11.89 6.05 -1.98
C PRO A 179 -10.63 5.86 -1.12
N TYR A 180 -10.63 4.80 -0.29
CA TYR A 180 -9.49 4.43 0.53
C TYR A 180 -8.27 3.99 -0.30
N ALA A 181 -8.46 3.18 -1.34
CA ALA A 181 -7.34 2.82 -2.21
C ALA A 181 -6.79 4.06 -2.94
N ILE A 182 -7.66 4.97 -3.38
CA ILE A 182 -7.25 6.22 -4.03
C ILE A 182 -6.38 7.09 -3.10
N SER A 183 -6.67 7.13 -1.79
CA SER A 183 -5.85 7.90 -0.84
C SER A 183 -4.46 7.31 -0.60
N LEU A 184 -4.18 6.08 -1.06
CA LEU A 184 -2.85 5.46 -1.02
C LEU A 184 -1.97 5.83 -2.23
N ARG A 185 -2.47 6.70 -3.11
CA ARG A 185 -1.71 7.23 -4.24
C ARG A 185 -0.49 8.02 -3.75
N GLY A 186 0.66 7.79 -4.38
CA GLY A 186 1.94 8.39 -3.97
C GLY A 186 2.57 7.73 -2.75
N ILE A 187 1.83 6.90 -2.01
CA ILE A 187 2.34 6.12 -0.87
C ILE A 187 2.82 4.74 -1.34
N ILE A 188 2.05 4.13 -2.24
CA ILE A 188 2.43 2.86 -2.88
C ILE A 188 3.26 3.17 -4.12
N ASP A 189 4.51 2.72 -4.11
CA ASP A 189 5.40 2.78 -5.27
C ASP A 189 5.53 1.39 -5.90
N ALA A 190 5.22 1.25 -7.19
CA ALA A 190 5.35 0.00 -7.92
C ALA A 190 6.81 -0.40 -8.15
N ALA A 191 7.73 0.57 -8.26
CA ALA A 191 9.12 0.35 -8.62
C ALA A 191 9.90 -0.34 -7.49
N GLU A 192 9.68 0.07 -6.24
CA GLU A 192 10.39 -0.50 -5.09
C GLU A 192 9.94 -1.91 -4.68
N VAL A 193 8.77 -2.36 -5.13
CA VAL A 193 8.24 -3.70 -4.83
C VAL A 193 8.97 -4.78 -5.66
N VAL A 194 9.85 -4.38 -6.58
CA VAL A 194 10.72 -5.27 -7.38
C VAL A 194 11.98 -5.68 -6.60
N ASP A 195 12.54 -4.79 -5.78
CA ASP A 195 13.82 -5.02 -5.09
C ASP A 195 13.71 -5.91 -3.85
N ALA A 196 12.51 -6.04 -3.26
CA ALA A 196 12.30 -6.84 -2.04
C ALA A 196 12.39 -8.36 -2.24
N ASN A 197 12.46 -8.85 -3.49
CA ASN A 197 12.66 -10.27 -3.81
C ASN A 197 14.15 -10.66 -3.92
N GLN A 198 15.08 -9.73 -3.69
CA GLN A 198 16.53 -9.97 -3.81
C GLN A 198 17.30 -9.93 -2.47
N SER A 199 16.60 -9.78 -1.34
CA SER A 199 17.21 -9.65 -0.01
C SER A 199 16.67 -10.62 1.03
#